data_AF-A0A8H8DGW4-F1
#
_entry.id   AF-A0A8H8DGW4-F1
#
_cell.length_a   1.000
_cell.length_b   1.000
_cell.length_c   1.000
_cell.angle_alpha   90.00
_cell.angle_beta   90.00
_cell.angle_gamma   90.00
#
_symmetry.space_group_name_H-M   'P 1'
#
loop_
_entity.id
_entity.type
_entity.pdbx_description
1 polymer ?
#
loop_
_entity_poly.entity_id
_entity_poly.type
_entity_poly.pdbx_seq_one_letter_code
_entity_poly.pdbx_strand_id
1 'polypeptide(L)'
;MICRYADYRVNGKERLPRQFFDDFMKVANDEAKHFSLLSGRLEELGSYFGELPIHASLWESAQDTSDDLLSRLAIVHMVHEARGLDVNPRTIARFQNVGDRKSVNILNEIHN
;
A
#
# COMPACT_ATOMS: atom_id res chain seq x y z
N MET A 1 4.14 -9.58 -7.28
CA MET A 1 2.76 -9.89 -6.86
C MET A 1 2.75 -11.21 -6.11
N ILE A 2 1.99 -11.33 -5.02
CA ILE A 2 1.99 -12.49 -4.09
C ILE A 2 1.71 -13.84 -4.79
N CYS A 3 0.99 -13.81 -5.92
CA CYS A 3 0.68 -15.00 -6.73
C CYS A 3 1.92 -15.77 -7.20
N ARG A 4 3.09 -15.13 -7.29
CA ARG A 4 4.35 -15.81 -7.63
C ARG A 4 4.76 -16.87 -6.60
N TYR A 5 4.21 -16.82 -5.39
CA TYR A 5 4.48 -17.76 -4.30
C TYR A 5 3.42 -18.87 -4.21
N ALA A 6 2.67 -19.15 -5.28
CA ALA A 6 1.62 -20.18 -5.32
C ALA A 6 2.13 -21.58 -4.93
N ASP A 7 3.40 -21.87 -5.19
CA ASP A 7 4.06 -23.13 -4.84
C ASP A 7 4.83 -23.07 -3.52
N TYR A 8 4.83 -21.94 -2.81
CA TYR A 8 5.51 -21.79 -1.53
C TYR A 8 4.95 -22.77 -0.50
N ARG A 9 5.86 -23.40 0.25
CA ARG A 9 5.53 -24.35 1.30
C ARG A 9 5.97 -23.86 2.66
N VAL A 10 5.02 -23.74 3.59
CA VAL A 10 5.30 -23.43 4.99
C VAL A 10 6.08 -24.60 5.60
N ASN A 11 7.27 -24.30 6.14
CA ASN A 11 8.21 -25.28 6.71
C ASN A 11 8.53 -26.45 5.74
N GLY A 12 8.46 -26.22 4.43
CA GLY A 12 8.72 -27.23 3.40
C GLY A 12 7.64 -28.31 3.26
N LYS A 13 6.53 -28.21 4.00
CA LYS A 13 5.50 -29.27 4.05
C LYS A 13 4.25 -28.89 3.28
N GLU A 14 3.54 -27.86 3.74
CA GLU A 14 2.19 -27.52 3.28
C GLU A 14 2.18 -26.28 2.41
N ARG A 15 1.45 -26.34 1.30
CA ARG A 15 1.21 -25.16 0.45
C ARG A 15 0.34 -24.15 1.20
N LEU A 16 0.48 -22.88 0.84
CA LEU A 16 -0.42 -21.84 1.34
C LEU A 16 -1.87 -22.17 0.95
N PRO A 17 -2.83 -21.97 1.87
CA PRO A 17 -4.24 -22.20 1.57
C PRO A 17 -4.71 -21.19 0.51
N ARG A 18 -5.69 -21.59 -0.32
CA ARG A 18 -6.30 -20.69 -1.32
C ARG A 18 -6.76 -19.36 -0.71
N GLN A 19 -7.35 -19.43 0.49
CA GLN A 19 -7.84 -18.26 1.22
C GLN A 19 -6.78 -17.18 1.40
N PHE A 20 -5.50 -17.54 1.59
CA PHE A 20 -4.42 -16.57 1.67
C PHE A 20 -4.37 -15.68 0.42
N PHE A 21 -4.48 -16.27 -0.78
CA PHE A 21 -4.49 -15.52 -2.04
C PHE A 21 -5.77 -14.72 -2.23
N ASP A 22 -6.91 -15.27 -1.82
CA ASP A 22 -8.20 -14.57 -1.90
C ASP A 22 -8.21 -13.31 -1.00
N ASP A 23 -7.61 -13.38 0.19
CA ASP A 23 -7.49 -12.22 1.09
C ASP A 23 -6.52 -11.17 0.53
N PHE A 24 -5.43 -11.61 -0.10
CA PHE A 24 -4.53 -10.70 -0.81
C PHE A 24 -5.18 -9.99 -2.00
N MET A 25 -6.13 -10.62 -2.68
CA MET A 25 -6.91 -9.97 -3.74
C MET A 25 -7.78 -8.84 -3.21
N LYS A 26 -8.29 -8.96 -1.98
CA LYS A 26 -9.04 -7.87 -1.32
C LYS A 26 -8.11 -6.69 -1.04
N VAL A 27 -6.94 -6.94 -0.45
CA VAL A 27 -5.93 -5.91 -0.21
C VAL A 27 -5.53 -5.21 -1.51
N ALA A 28 -5.27 -5.96 -2.58
CA ALA A 28 -4.92 -5.38 -3.88
C ALA A 28 -6.05 -4.50 -4.46
N ASN A 29 -7.30 -4.88 -4.23
CA ASN A 29 -8.46 -4.08 -4.64
C ASN A 29 -8.59 -2.79 -3.81
N ASP A 30 -8.35 -2.86 -2.50
CA ASP A 30 -8.37 -1.70 -1.61
C ASP A 30 -7.26 -0.70 -2.00
N GLU A 31 -6.04 -1.18 -2.27
CA GLU A 31 -4.96 -0.33 -2.75
C GLU A 31 -5.22 0.30 -4.11
N ALA A 32 -5.87 -0.42 -5.03
CA ALA A 32 -6.28 0.13 -6.32
C ALA A 32 -7.32 1.26 -6.15
N LYS A 33 -8.25 1.10 -5.20
CA LYS A 33 -9.22 2.14 -4.83
C LYS A 33 -8.51 3.35 -4.22
N HIS A 34 -7.60 3.14 -3.27
CA HIS A 34 -6.81 4.22 -2.64
C HIS A 34 -6.02 5.02 -3.67
N PHE A 35 -5.32 4.33 -4.57
CA PHE A 35 -4.60 4.96 -5.66
C PHE A 35 -5.53 5.79 -6.55
N SER A 36 -6.70 5.27 -6.91
CA SER A 36 -7.66 5.99 -7.76
C SER A 36 -8.15 7.28 -7.10
N LEU A 37 -8.45 7.25 -5.79
CA LEU A 37 -8.85 8.43 -5.03
C LEU A 37 -7.73 9.49 -4.97
N LEU A 38 -6.50 9.07 -4.70
CA LEU A 38 -5.34 9.96 -4.62
C LEU A 38 -4.98 10.55 -5.99
N SER A 39 -4.99 9.73 -7.04
CA SER A 39 -4.70 10.18 -8.41
C SER A 39 -5.73 11.21 -8.88
N GLY A 40 -7.02 10.94 -8.67
CA GLY A 40 -8.07 11.92 -8.98
C GLY A 40 -7.93 13.22 -8.18
N ARG A 41 -7.51 13.14 -6.91
CA ARG A 41 -7.27 14.34 -6.11
C ARG A 41 -6.07 15.15 -6.61
N LEU A 42 -4.99 14.50 -7.08
CA LEU A 42 -3.84 15.18 -7.68
C LEU A 42 -4.27 15.93 -8.96
N GLU A 43 -5.08 15.31 -9.81
CA GLU A 43 -5.61 15.94 -11.02
C GLU A 43 -6.46 17.19 -10.70
N GLU A 44 -7.34 17.11 -9.68
CA GLU A 44 -8.10 18.29 -9.22
C GLU A 44 -7.20 19.44 -8.72
N LEU A 45 -6.00 19.12 -8.24
CA LEU A 45 -5.00 20.09 -7.77
C LEU A 45 -4.09 20.59 -8.92
N GLY A 46 -4.35 20.16 -10.16
CA GLY A 46 -3.56 20.53 -11.32
C GLY A 46 -2.23 19.77 -11.45
N SER A 47 -2.13 18.62 -10.79
CA SER A 47 -0.96 17.74 -10.83
C SER A 47 -1.32 16.34 -11.35
N TYR A 48 -0.36 15.43 -11.47
CA TYR A 48 -0.61 14.03 -11.83
C TYR A 48 0.39 13.07 -11.19
N PHE A 49 0.04 11.78 -11.15
CA PHE A 49 0.94 10.75 -10.63
C PHE A 49 2.24 10.67 -11.45
N GLY A 50 3.38 10.90 -10.80
CA GLY A 50 4.70 10.92 -11.43
C GLY A 50 5.22 12.31 -11.80
N GLU A 51 4.45 13.37 -11.59
CA GLU A 51 4.93 14.75 -11.77
C GLU A 51 5.90 15.18 -10.66
N LEU A 52 5.57 14.84 -9.41
CA LEU A 52 6.39 15.16 -8.24
C LEU A 52 7.44 14.07 -8.01
N PRO A 53 8.67 14.45 -7.58
CA PRO A 53 9.70 13.47 -7.26
C PRO A 53 9.26 12.62 -6.05
N ILE A 54 9.33 11.31 -6.22
CA ILE A 54 9.05 10.33 -5.17
C ILE A 54 10.25 9.41 -4.96
N HIS A 55 10.36 8.84 -3.77
CA HIS A 55 11.32 7.78 -3.50
C HIS A 55 10.74 6.42 -3.94
N ALA A 56 11.60 5.50 -4.36
CA ALA A 56 11.21 4.17 -4.83
C ALA A 56 11.32 3.07 -3.74
N SER A 57 11.41 3.45 -2.46
CA SER A 57 11.77 2.54 -1.36
C SER A 57 10.85 1.32 -1.22
N LEU A 58 9.55 1.47 -1.48
CA LEU A 58 8.61 0.35 -1.49
C LEU A 58 8.91 -0.62 -2.63
N TRP A 59 9.21 -0.10 -3.83
CA TRP A 59 9.60 -0.90 -4.98
C TRP A 59 10.96 -1.60 -4.77
N GLU A 60 11.94 -0.89 -4.22
CA GLU A 60 13.26 -1.43 -3.88
C GLU A 60 13.14 -2.57 -2.86
N SER A 61 12.42 -2.34 -1.75
CA SER A 61 12.13 -3.39 -0.76
C SER A 61 11.38 -4.56 -1.39
N ALA A 62 10.50 -4.26 -2.34
CA ALA A 62 9.77 -5.24 -3.11
C ALA A 62 10.62 -5.97 -4.17
N GLN A 63 11.80 -5.48 -4.50
CA GLN A 63 12.75 -6.17 -5.38
C GLN A 63 13.69 -7.03 -4.52
N ASP A 64 14.20 -6.49 -3.42
CA ASP A 64 15.15 -7.16 -2.53
C ASP A 64 14.55 -8.40 -1.84
N THR A 65 13.25 -8.35 -1.51
CA THR A 65 12.53 -9.48 -0.89
C THR A 65 11.82 -10.36 -1.92
N SER A 66 12.25 -10.30 -3.19
CA SER A 66 11.65 -11.02 -4.33
C SER A 66 11.60 -12.53 -4.11
N ASP A 67 12.62 -13.09 -3.46
CA ASP A 67 12.87 -14.52 -3.50
C ASP A 67 12.44 -15.25 -2.22
N ASP A 68 12.00 -14.51 -1.20
CA ASP A 68 11.49 -15.05 0.06
C ASP A 68 10.16 -14.41 0.44
N LEU A 69 9.12 -15.24 0.54
CA LEU A 69 7.78 -14.82 0.94
C LEU A 69 7.75 -14.26 2.36
N LEU A 70 8.48 -14.85 3.32
CA LEU A 70 8.41 -14.38 4.70
C LEU A 70 9.07 -13.01 4.84
N SER A 71 10.22 -12.81 4.20
CA SER A 71 10.85 -11.49 4.05
C SER A 71 9.92 -10.49 3.36
N ARG A 72 9.20 -10.89 2.30
CA ARG A 72 8.19 -10.05 1.62
C ARG A 72 7.11 -9.56 2.57
N LEU A 73 6.50 -10.50 3.30
CA LEU A 73 5.42 -10.21 4.23
C LEU A 73 5.91 -9.29 5.36
N ALA A 74 7.09 -9.59 5.92
CA ALA A 74 7.62 -8.80 7.01
C ALA A 74 7.97 -7.36 6.61
N ILE A 75 8.70 -7.18 5.50
CA ILE A 75 9.17 -5.85 5.12
C ILE A 75 8.06 -5.02 4.48
N VAL A 76 7.34 -5.57 3.52
CA VAL A 76 6.34 -4.80 2.76
C VAL A 76 5.03 -4.71 3.53
N HIS A 77 4.47 -5.84 3.94
CA HIS A 77 3.11 -5.86 4.48
C HIS A 77 3.02 -5.56 5.98
N MET A 78 4.09 -5.76 6.74
CA MET A 78 4.11 -5.38 8.16
C MET A 78 4.80 -4.04 8.38
N VAL A 79 6.04 -3.86 7.90
CA VAL A 79 6.83 -2.66 8.20
C VAL A 79 6.38 -1.43 7.39
N HIS A 80 6.27 -1.53 6.06
CA HIS A 80 5.86 -0.38 5.26
C HIS A 80 4.42 0.04 5.56
N GLU A 81 3.53 -0.93 5.77
CA GLU A 81 2.14 -0.65 6.16
C GLU A 81 2.04 0.06 7.51
N ALA A 82 2.73 -0.45 8.55
CA ALA A 82 2.74 0.19 9.86
C ALA A 82 3.27 1.64 9.80
N ARG A 83 4.30 1.89 8.97
CA ARG A 83 4.81 3.24 8.74
C ARG A 83 3.78 4.15 8.07
N GLY A 84 3.01 3.62 7.11
CA GLY A 84 1.89 4.34 6.50
C GLY A 84 0.87 4.78 7.56
N LEU A 85 0.47 3.85 8.43
CA LEU A 85 -0.45 4.11 9.55
C LEU A 85 0.08 5.18 10.52
N ASP A 86 1.38 5.21 10.80
CA ASP A 86 2.00 6.23 11.66
C ASP A 86 2.05 7.64 11.01
N VAL A 87 2.17 7.70 9.68
CA VAL A 87 2.32 8.95 8.93
C VAL A 87 0.97 9.58 8.60
N ASN A 88 -0.05 8.77 8.29
CA ASN A 88 -1.35 9.24 7.80
C ASN A 88 -2.03 10.28 8.71
N PRO A 89 -2.09 10.11 10.05
CA PRO A 89 -2.70 11.11 10.94
C PRO A 89 -2.02 12.48 10.85
N ARG A 90 -0.70 12.51 10.69
CA ARG A 90 0.06 13.77 10.55
C ARG A 90 -0.24 14.45 9.22
N THR A 91 -0.38 13.68 8.14
CA THR A 91 -0.73 14.19 6.81
C THR A 91 -2.16 14.75 6.81
N ILE A 92 -3.12 14.03 7.41
CA ILE A 92 -4.50 14.49 7.57
C ILE A 92 -4.55 15.83 8.31
N ALA A 93 -3.84 15.94 9.44
CA ALA A 93 -3.79 17.18 10.22
C ALA A 93 -3.23 18.37 9.42
N ARG A 94 -2.23 18.14 8.54
CA ARG A 94 -1.69 19.19 7.67
C ARG A 94 -2.73 19.72 6.68
N PHE A 95 -3.46 18.83 5.99
CA PHE A 95 -4.52 19.24 5.07
C PHE A 95 -5.69 19.92 5.79
N GLN A 96 -6.00 19.47 7.01
CA GLN A 96 -7.01 20.11 7.85
C GLN A 96 -6.63 21.55 8.20
N ASN A 97 -5.37 21.80 8.56
CA ASN A 97 -4.88 23.14 8.93
C ASN A 97 -4.92 24.15 7.77
N VAL A 98 -4.78 23.69 6.52
CA VAL A 98 -4.90 24.55 5.33
C VAL A 98 -6.32 24.62 4.77
N GLY A 99 -7.29 23.99 5.44
CA GLY A 99 -8.71 24.02 5.07
C GLY A 99 -9.10 23.11 3.90
N ASP A 100 -8.22 22.19 3.47
CA ASP A 100 -8.52 21.26 2.37
C ASP A 100 -9.35 20.06 2.85
N ARG A 101 -10.66 20.30 2.97
CA ARG A 101 -11.62 19.28 3.42
C ARG A 101 -11.72 18.09 2.48
N LYS A 102 -11.50 18.27 1.17
CA LYS A 102 -11.57 17.17 0.20
C LYS A 102 -10.44 16.18 0.45
N SER A 103 -9.21 16.67 0.56
CA SER A 103 -8.04 15.82 0.84
C SER A 103 -8.14 15.14 2.20
N VAL A 104 -8.67 15.84 3.22
CA VAL A 104 -8.93 15.23 4.54
C VAL A 104 -9.91 14.06 4.43
N ASN A 105 -11.03 14.21 3.71
CA ASN A 105 -12.01 13.14 3.57
C ASN A 105 -11.43 11.92 2.85
N ILE A 106 -10.67 12.14 1.77
CA ILE A 106 -10.02 11.05 1.03
C ILE A 106 -9.00 10.32 1.90
N LEU A 107 -8.15 11.06 2.62
CA LEU A 107 -7.14 10.44 3.49
C LEU A 107 -7.77 9.71 4.68
N ASN A 108 -8.90 10.18 5.20
CA ASN A 108 -9.66 9.44 6.21
C ASN A 108 -10.28 8.16 5.66
N GLU A 109 -10.73 8.16 4.40
CA GLU A 109 -11.24 6.93 3.75
C GLU A 109 -10.13 5.90 3.54
N ILE A 110 -8.89 6.34 3.31
CA ILE A 110 -7.72 5.45 3.17
C ILE A 110 -7.22 4.94 4.53
N HIS A 111 -7.38 5.74 5.59
CA HIS A 111 -6.85 5.40 6.91
C HIS A 111 -7.72 4.44 7.72
N ASN A 112 -9.02 4.40 7.46
CA ASN A 112 -10.01 3.59 8.20
C ASN A 112 -10.41 2.34 7.44
#